data_AF-A0A660PS84-F1
#
_entry.id   AF-A0A660PS84-F1
#
_cell.length_a   1.000
_cell.length_b   1.000
_cell.length_c   1.000
_cell.angle_alpha   90.00
_cell.angle_beta   90.00
_cell.angle_gamma   90.00
#
_symmetry.space_group_name_H-M   'P 1'
#
loop_
_entity.id
_entity.type
_entity.pdbx_description
1 polymer ?
#
loop_
_entity_poly.entity_id
_entity_poly.type
_entity_poly.pdbx_seq_one_letter_code
_entity_poly.pdbx_strand_id
1 'polypeptide(L)'
;MWVFRSFLILVIIGIIIGFALSNSGLEQNVDIDLIWAKRYNVPILTVVLWSFISGALVSWLLFVSVYLKQSTQLNKANREIKGYRDEVTALRNRPIEETKNLLEKKNGLRE
;
A
#
# COMPACT_ATOMS: atom_id res chain seq x y z
N MET A 1 1.18 13.70 -4.35
CA MET A 1 0.47 12.78 -3.41
C MET A 1 1.40 11.91 -2.57
N TRP A 2 2.47 11.30 -3.08
CA TRP A 2 3.46 10.61 -2.23
C TRP A 2 4.45 11.57 -1.55
N VAL A 3 5.01 12.52 -2.31
CA VAL A 3 5.99 13.51 -1.80
C VAL A 3 5.44 14.35 -0.66
N PHE A 4 4.21 14.88 -0.78
CA PHE A 4 3.57 15.65 0.30
C PHE A 4 3.34 14.82 1.57
N ARG A 5 2.97 13.54 1.42
CA ARG A 5 2.82 12.63 2.57
C ARG A 5 4.16 12.35 3.24
N SER A 6 5.21 12.11 2.46
CA SER A 6 6.58 11.93 2.97
C SER A 6 7.11 13.19 3.68
N PHE A 7 6.84 14.37 3.12
CA PHE A 7 7.19 15.64 3.76
C PHE A 7 6.46 15.82 5.10
N LEU A 8 5.16 15.54 5.15
CA LEU A 8 4.37 15.63 6.38
C LEU A 8 4.86 14.66 7.47
N ILE A 9 5.26 13.44 7.09
CA ILE A 9 5.90 12.48 8.02
C ILE A 9 7.22 13.05 8.56
N LEU A 10 8.05 13.65 7.70
CA LEU A 10 9.31 14.27 8.10
C LEU A 10 9.10 15.43 9.07
N VAL A 11 8.09 16.28 8.82
CA VAL A 11 7.69 17.36 9.73
C VAL A 11 7.22 16.81 11.08
N ILE A 12 6.39 15.76 11.09
CA ILE A 12 5.93 15.12 12.34
C ILE A 12 7.11 14.56 13.14
N ILE A 13 8.05 13.87 12.49
CA ILE A 13 9.27 13.36 13.15
C ILE A 13 10.09 14.52 13.72
N GLY A 14 10.27 15.61 12.96
CA GLY A 14 10.96 16.81 13.41
C GLY A 14 10.30 17.46 14.64
N ILE A 15 8.96 17.53 14.67
CA ILE A 15 8.20 18.02 15.82
C ILE A 15 8.39 17.12 17.03
N ILE A 16 8.34 15.79 16.86
CA ILE A 16 8.54 14.83 17.96
C ILE A 16 9.94 14.97 18.56
N ILE A 17 10.98 15.04 17.72
CA ILE A 17 12.37 15.21 18.17
C ILE A 17 12.54 16.58 18.83
N GLY A 18 12.01 17.64 18.22
CA GLY A 18 12.08 19.00 18.76
C GLY A 18 11.38 19.11 20.11
N PHE A 19 10.21 18.49 20.25
CA PHE A 19 9.47 18.41 21.51
C PHE A 19 10.24 17.63 22.57
N ALA A 20 10.84 16.49 22.20
CA ALA A 20 11.67 15.70 23.11
C ALA A 20 12.88 16.51 23.60
N LEU A 21 13.62 17.18 22.70
CA LEU A 21 14.79 17.97 23.10
C LEU A 21 14.42 19.20 23.95
N SER A 22 13.32 19.87 23.65
CA SER A 22 12.91 21.09 24.35
C SER A 22 12.30 20.85 25.72
N ASN A 23 11.61 19.72 25.90
CA ASN A 23 10.92 19.41 27.16
C ASN A 23 11.73 18.52 28.10
N SER A 24 12.69 17.74 27.60
CA SER A 24 13.34 16.72 28.43
C SER A 24 14.56 17.22 29.21
N GLY A 25 15.36 18.16 28.69
CA GLY A 25 16.76 18.24 29.15
C GLY A 25 17.49 16.87 29.01
N LEU A 26 18.81 16.83 29.19
CA LEU A 26 19.54 15.57 29.00
C LEU A 26 19.42 14.59 30.19
N GLU A 27 18.89 15.04 31.33
CA GLU A 27 18.87 14.28 32.59
C GLU A 27 17.47 14.00 33.17
N GLN A 28 16.39 14.32 32.45
CA GLN A 28 15.05 14.06 32.98
C GLN A 28 14.70 12.57 32.91
N ASN A 29 14.47 12.04 34.11
CA ASN A 29 13.99 10.69 34.31
C ASN A 29 12.52 10.72 34.74
N VAL A 30 11.79 9.69 34.35
CA VAL A 30 10.39 9.49 34.67
C VAL A 30 10.16 8.10 35.25
N ASP A 31 9.18 8.01 36.15
CA ASP A 31 8.68 6.75 36.64
C ASP A 31 7.56 6.25 35.73
N ILE A 32 7.66 4.99 35.30
CA ILE A 32 6.73 4.36 34.39
C ILE A 32 5.99 3.26 35.16
N ASP A 33 4.67 3.43 35.26
CA ASP A 33 3.77 2.42 35.81
C ASP A 33 2.97 1.81 34.65
N LEU A 34 3.48 0.72 34.08
CA LEU A 34 2.72 -0.10 33.14
C LEU A 34 1.94 -1.17 33.91
N ILE A 35 0.81 -1.59 33.34
CA ILE A 35 -0.08 -2.64 33.88
C ILE A 35 0.68 -3.89 34.34
N TRP A 36 1.82 -4.21 33.70
CA TRP A 36 2.61 -5.42 33.93
C TRP A 36 4.03 -5.16 34.44
N ALA A 37 4.46 -3.90 34.51
CA ALA A 37 5.84 -3.55 34.84
C ALA A 37 5.95 -2.13 35.38
N LYS A 38 6.52 -2.01 36.58
CA LYS A 38 6.90 -0.72 37.16
C LYS A 38 8.39 -0.52 36.98
N ARG A 39 8.77 0.63 36.40
CA ARG A 39 10.17 1.03 36.22
C ARG A 39 10.33 2.44 36.76
N TYR A 40 11.35 2.64 37.58
CA TYR A 40 11.63 3.94 38.20
C TYR A 40 12.86 4.57 37.56
N ASN A 41 12.89 5.90 37.54
CA ASN A 41 14.04 6.69 37.10
C ASN A 41 14.52 6.34 35.68
N VAL A 42 13.58 6.17 34.74
CA VAL A 42 13.89 5.83 33.35
C VAL A 42 14.07 7.12 32.54
N PRO A 43 15.13 7.26 31.73
CA PRO A 43 15.31 8.45 30.90
C PRO A 43 14.15 8.63 29.93
N ILE A 44 13.49 9.79 29.96
CA ILE A 44 12.26 10.04 29.19
C ILE A 44 12.45 9.82 27.68
N LEU A 45 13.64 10.15 27.17
CA LEU A 45 14.00 9.96 25.77
C LEU A 45 13.91 8.49 25.33
N THR A 46 14.27 7.55 26.21
CA THR A 46 14.16 6.11 25.91
C THR A 46 12.71 5.67 25.81
N VAL A 47 11.84 6.21 26.67
CA VAL A 47 10.40 5.92 26.67
C VAL A 47 9.74 6.45 25.40
N VAL A 48 10.05 7.69 25.02
CA VAL A 48 9.54 8.32 23.79
C VAL A 48 10.02 7.54 22.56
N LEU A 49 11.30 7.15 22.53
CA LEU A 49 11.87 6.38 21.43
C LEU A 49 11.14 5.03 21.26
N TRP A 50 10.99 4.26 22.33
CA TRP A 50 10.31 2.96 22.27
C TRP A 50 8.82 3.08 21.97
N SER A 51 8.16 4.14 22.45
CA SER A 51 6.77 4.43 22.11
C SER A 51 6.62 4.75 20.62
N PHE A 52 7.55 5.53 20.06
CA PHE A 52 7.57 5.82 18.62
C PHE A 52 7.84 4.56 17.79
N ILE A 53 8.85 3.77 18.15
CA ILE A 53 9.19 2.53 17.43
C ILE A 53 8.02 1.56 17.45
N SER A 54 7.36 1.36 18.59
CA SER A 54 6.21 0.46 18.69
C SER A 54 5.02 0.94 17.86
N GLY A 55 4.69 2.24 17.90
CA GLY A 55 3.66 2.82 17.04
C GLY A 55 3.99 2.69 15.55
N ALA A 56 5.24 2.93 15.17
CA ALA A 56 5.72 2.77 13.80
C ALA A 56 5.62 1.31 13.33
N LEU A 57 5.98 0.33 14.16
CA LEU A 57 5.85 -1.10 13.87
C LEU A 57 4.40 -1.50 13.65
N VAL A 58 3.49 -1.09 14.53
CA VAL A 58 2.05 -1.38 14.38
C VAL A 58 1.49 -0.77 13.09
N SER A 59 1.83 0.49 12.81
CA SER A 59 1.43 1.16 11.58
C SER A 59 1.97 0.46 10.34
N TRP A 60 3.24 0.03 10.38
CA TRP A 60 3.88 -0.71 9.29
C TRP A 60 3.19 -2.04 9.01
N LEU A 61 2.84 -2.81 10.05
CA LEU A 61 2.09 -4.07 9.90
C LEU A 61 0.72 -3.87 9.25
N LEU A 62 -0.02 -2.84 9.68
CA LEU A 62 -1.29 -2.47 9.06
C LEU A 62 -1.10 -2.07 7.60
N PHE A 63 -0.07 -1.27 7.31
CA PHE A 63 0.24 -0.84 5.96
C PHE A 63 0.56 -2.02 5.04
N VAL A 64 1.41 -2.95 5.47
CA VAL A 64 1.74 -4.17 4.72
C VAL A 64 0.47 -4.98 4.42
N SER A 65 -0.40 -5.15 5.41
CA SER A 65 -1.67 -5.88 5.25
C SER A 65 -2.57 -5.25 4.19
N VAL A 66 -2.74 -3.92 4.24
CA VAL A 66 -3.54 -3.17 3.26
C VAL A 66 -2.90 -3.21 1.87
N TYR A 67 -1.57 -3.07 1.79
CA TYR A 67 -0.83 -3.10 0.54
C TYR A 67 -0.97 -4.44 -0.19
N LEU A 68 -0.83 -5.55 0.53
CA LEU A 68 -1.02 -6.90 -0.04
C LEU A 68 -2.45 -7.09 -0.57
N LYS A 69 -3.45 -6.64 0.19
CA LYS A 69 -4.85 -6.68 -0.25
C LYS A 69 -5.07 -5.83 -1.51
N GLN A 70 -4.52 -4.63 -1.57
CA GLN A 70 -4.63 -3.77 -2.75
C GLN A 70 -3.91 -4.36 -3.96
N SER A 71 -2.73 -4.95 -3.77
CA SER A 71 -1.95 -5.59 -4.83
C SER A 71 -2.72 -6.75 -5.47
N THR A 72 -3.34 -7.61 -4.65
CA THR A 72 -4.16 -8.73 -5.17
C THR A 72 -5.41 -8.22 -5.90
N GLN A 73 -6.07 -7.19 -5.39
CA GLN A 73 -7.22 -6.56 -6.05
C GLN A 73 -6.83 -5.94 -7.40
N LEU A 74 -5.69 -5.24 -7.47
CA LEU A 74 -5.15 -4.67 -8.71
C LEU A 74 -4.86 -5.76 -9.75
N ASN A 75 -4.22 -6.86 -9.33
CA ASN A 75 -3.93 -7.97 -10.22
C ASN A 75 -5.20 -8.63 -10.76
N LYS A 76 -6.24 -8.77 -9.91
CA LYS A 76 -7.54 -9.29 -10.35
C LYS A 76 -8.22 -8.35 -11.34
N ALA A 77 -8.30 -7.07 -11.03
CA ALA A 77 -8.89 -6.06 -11.90
C ALA A 77 -8.19 -6.01 -13.27
N ASN A 78 -6.85 -6.07 -13.30
CA ASN A 78 -6.09 -6.10 -14.56
C ASN A 78 -6.38 -7.36 -15.40
N ARG A 79 -6.58 -8.51 -14.76
CA ARG A 79 -6.96 -9.75 -15.47
C ARG A 79 -8.37 -9.65 -16.06
N GLU A 80 -9.31 -9.09 -15.32
CA GLU A 80 -10.69 -8.87 -15.81
C GLU A 80 -10.70 -7.89 -16.99
N ILE A 81 -9.97 -6.75 -16.88
CA ILE A 81 -9.82 -5.79 -17.98
C ILE A 81 -9.24 -6.48 -19.23
N LYS A 82 -8.22 -7.33 -19.06
CA LYS A 82 -7.66 -8.09 -20.18
C LYS A 82 -8.69 -9.05 -20.78
N GLY A 83 -9.41 -9.80 -19.95
CA GLY A 83 -10.47 -10.72 -20.39
C GLY A 83 -11.55 -10.00 -21.21
N TYR A 84 -12.09 -8.89 -20.69
CA TYR A 84 -13.08 -8.09 -21.43
C TYR A 84 -12.52 -7.55 -22.74
N ARG A 85 -11.25 -7.12 -22.76
CA ARG A 85 -10.61 -6.64 -23.99
C ARG A 85 -10.45 -7.76 -25.03
N ASP A 86 -10.10 -8.97 -24.59
CA ASP A 86 -9.95 -10.14 -25.45
C ASP A 86 -11.33 -10.58 -26.00
N GLU A 87 -12.38 -10.57 -25.18
CA GLU A 87 -13.77 -10.85 -25.59
C GLU A 87 -14.28 -9.85 -26.64
N VAL A 88 -14.11 -8.55 -26.39
CA VAL A 88 -14.49 -7.50 -27.36
C VAL A 88 -13.75 -7.69 -28.68
N THR A 89 -12.46 -8.05 -28.62
CA THR A 89 -11.65 -8.30 -29.81
C THR A 89 -12.14 -9.52 -30.58
N ALA A 90 -12.46 -10.62 -29.88
CA ALA A 90 -13.02 -11.82 -30.49
C ALA A 90 -14.38 -11.55 -31.14
N LEU A 91 -15.28 -10.84 -30.44
CA LEU A 91 -16.59 -10.45 -30.97
C LEU A 91 -16.47 -9.57 -32.22
N ARG A 92 -15.48 -8.67 -32.25
CA ARG A 92 -15.22 -7.82 -33.43
C ARG A 92 -14.69 -8.60 -34.62
N ASN A 93 -13.83 -9.60 -34.39
CA ASN A 93 -13.20 -10.37 -35.45
C ASN A 93 -14.10 -11.47 -36.02
N ARG A 94 -15.05 -11.98 -35.22
CA ARG A 94 -16.02 -13.02 -35.60
C ARG A 94 -16.79 -12.72 -36.91
N PRO A 95 -17.39 -11.53 -37.11
CA PRO A 95 -18.07 -11.22 -38.38
C PRO A 95 -17.13 -11.15 -39.60
N ILE A 96 -15.85 -10.79 -39.41
CA ILE A 96 -14.84 -10.79 -40.48
C ILE A 96 -14.52 -12.23 -40.89
N GLU A 97 -14.38 -13.12 -39.92
CA GLU A 97 -14.08 -14.54 -40.12
C GLU A 97 -15.25 -15.29 -40.78
N GLU A 98 -16.48 -15.00 -40.36
CA GLU A 98 -17.70 -15.52 -41.00
C GLU A 98 -17.81 -15.05 -42.46
N THR A 99 -17.53 -13.77 -42.74
CA THR A 99 -17.53 -13.24 -44.11
C THR A 99 -16.46 -13.91 -44.97
N LYS A 100 -15.25 -14.13 -44.42
CA LYS A 100 -14.16 -14.83 -45.13
C LYS A 100 -14.55 -16.27 -45.49
N ASN A 101 -15.11 -17.02 -44.55
CA ASN A 101 -15.56 -18.40 -44.78
C ASN A 101 -16.67 -18.50 -45.84
N LEU A 102 -17.60 -17.53 -45.86
CA LEU A 102 -18.64 -17.45 -46.89
C LEU A 102 -18.06 -17.18 -48.29
N LEU A 103 -17.03 -16.34 -48.39
CA LEU A 103 -16.34 -16.05 -49.66
C LEU A 103 -15.55 -17.26 -50.17
N GLU A 104 -14.82 -17.97 -49.31
CA GLU A 104 -14.09 -19.19 -49.67
C GLU A 104 -15.06 -20.28 -50.17
N LYS A 105 -16.17 -20.51 -49.47
CA LYS A 105 -17.20 -21.47 -49.89
C LYS A 105 -17.83 -21.11 -51.24
N LYS A 106 -18.05 -19.81 -51.51
CA LYS A 106 -18.58 -19.34 -52.80
C LYS A 106 -17.60 -19.54 -53.95
N ASN A 107 -16.30 -19.39 -53.71
CA ASN A 107 -15.27 -19.61 -54.72
C ASN A 107 -15.04 -21.10 -55.00
N GLY A 108 -15.09 -21.96 -53.98
CA GLY A 108 -15.00 -23.42 -54.16
C GLY A 108 -16.23 -24.08 -54.81
N LEU A 109 -17.36 -23.35 -54.91
CA LEU A 109 -18.54 -23.78 -55.67
C LEU A 109 -18.50 -23.34 -57.15
N ARG A 110 -17.45 -22.61 -57.56
CA ARG A 110 -17.28 -22.10 -58.93
C ARG A 110 -16.21 -22.84 -59.74
N GLU A 111 -15.54 -23.82 -59.13
CA GLU A 111 -14.72 -24.84 -59.80
C GLU A 111 -15.50 -26.15 -59.93
#